data_AF-A0A439KQP6-F1
#
_entry.id   AF-A0A439KQP6-F1
#
_cell.length_a   1.000
_cell.length_b   1.000
_cell.length_c   1.000
_cell.angle_alpha   90.00
_cell.angle_beta   90.00
_cell.angle_gamma   90.00
#
_symmetry.space_group_name_H-M   'P 1'
#
loop_
_entity.id
_entity.type
_entity.pdbx_description
1 polymer ?
#
loop_
_entity_poly.entity_id
_entity_poly.type
_entity_poly.pdbx_seq_one_letter_code
_entity_poly.pdbx_strand_id
1 'polypeptide(L)'
;PGVGLISPPPHHDIYSIEDLAQLIYDLKNVNPAADVSVKLVSEVGVGTVAAGVAKARADHITISGYDGGTGASPLTSLKHAGSPWEMGLAETHQTLVLNGLRSRVALQVDGGLRTGRDVVIGALLGADEFGFSTAPLIAAGCIMMRKCHLNTCPVGVATQDPVLRKRFKGTPEHVINFFFYVAEEVRALLAEMGYTHLDQIIGDTDLLEKRALIQHWKARGLDFSKMFFKPDAPHEAVHWTERQKHPIDDVLDRKLIELAKPALEARQPVSIELPIRNVDRSTGAMLSGEVAKRFRHKGLREDTISVKLTGTAGQSFGAFLARGVSFELVGAANDYVGKGLSGGRIVIRPPENTNIVAAESIIVGNTVLYGATEGEAYFCGVAGERFAVRNSGVAAVVEGVGDHGCEYMTGGIVVVIGQTGRNFAAGMSGGVAYVLDEEGDFAERCNMAMVELEPVPEEDDLMEKLLHHGGDLDHKGRVDVSGDMTSH
;
A
#
# COMPACT_ATOMS: atom_id res chain seq x y z
N PRO A 1 -20.75 4.15 6.95
CA PRO A 1 -20.08 4.96 8.01
C PRO A 1 -20.23 4.30 9.39
N GLY A 2 -19.23 4.42 10.28
CA GLY A 2 -19.33 3.89 11.66
C GLY A 2 -18.91 2.42 11.85
N VAL A 3 -18.48 1.74 10.79
CA VAL A 3 -17.94 0.38 10.84
C VAL A 3 -16.46 0.42 11.24
N GLY A 4 -16.04 -0.50 12.11
CA GLY A 4 -14.63 -0.65 12.49
C GLY A 4 -13.78 -1.08 11.29
N LEU A 5 -12.63 -0.42 11.09
CA LEU A 5 -11.71 -0.74 10.01
C LEU A 5 -10.51 -1.50 10.58
N ILE A 6 -10.49 -2.80 10.37
CA ILE A 6 -9.32 -3.65 10.62
C ILE A 6 -8.68 -3.92 9.26
N SER A 7 -7.51 -3.33 9.03
CA SER A 7 -6.74 -3.60 7.82
C SER A 7 -6.29 -5.07 7.80
N PRO A 8 -6.23 -5.70 6.61
CA PRO A 8 -5.59 -7.00 6.48
C PRO A 8 -4.14 -6.93 7.01
N PRO A 9 -3.65 -7.96 7.72
CA PRO A 9 -2.27 -7.98 8.18
C PRO A 9 -1.23 -7.92 7.03
N PRO A 10 -1.41 -8.64 5.90
CA PRO A 10 -0.52 -8.49 4.76
C PRO A 10 -1.02 -7.44 3.77
N HIS A 11 -0.08 -6.90 3.01
CA HIS A 11 -0.39 -6.33 1.70
C HIS A 11 -0.71 -7.49 0.74
N HIS A 12 -1.93 -7.55 0.18
CA HIS A 12 -2.34 -8.65 -0.70
C HIS A 12 -1.64 -8.66 -2.07
N ASP A 13 -0.83 -7.65 -2.34
CA ASP A 13 0.08 -7.49 -3.47
C ASP A 13 1.56 -7.62 -3.08
N ILE A 14 1.86 -8.15 -1.89
CA ILE A 14 3.22 -8.42 -1.40
C ILE A 14 3.24 -9.75 -0.63
N TYR A 15 3.45 -10.86 -1.34
CA TYR A 15 3.66 -12.18 -0.74
C TYR A 15 5.12 -12.63 -0.76
N SER A 16 5.96 -11.92 -1.52
CA SER A 16 7.39 -12.19 -1.63
C SER A 16 8.19 -10.92 -1.91
N ILE A 17 9.51 -11.05 -2.03
CA ILE A 17 10.40 -9.91 -2.31
C ILE A 17 10.24 -9.40 -3.75
N GLU A 18 9.92 -10.28 -4.69
CA GLU A 18 9.62 -9.93 -6.07
C GLU A 18 8.30 -9.17 -6.20
N ASP A 19 7.29 -9.49 -5.37
CA ASP A 19 6.06 -8.71 -5.30
C ASP A 19 6.30 -7.31 -4.73
N LEU A 20 7.14 -7.19 -3.68
CA LEU A 20 7.56 -5.87 -3.19
C LEU A 20 8.27 -5.07 -4.29
N ALA A 21 9.15 -5.70 -5.06
CA ALA A 21 9.79 -5.07 -6.20
C ALA A 21 8.78 -4.63 -7.26
N GLN A 22 7.72 -5.41 -7.48
CA GLN A 22 6.62 -5.03 -8.38
C GLN A 22 5.82 -3.83 -7.85
N LEU A 23 5.50 -3.75 -6.55
CA LEU A 23 4.85 -2.58 -5.97
C LEU A 23 5.73 -1.33 -6.06
N ILE A 24 7.03 -1.43 -5.75
CA ILE A 24 7.98 -0.31 -5.92
C ILE A 24 7.98 0.16 -7.39
N TYR A 25 7.98 -0.79 -8.32
CA TYR A 25 7.91 -0.51 -9.74
C TYR A 25 6.59 0.17 -10.14
N ASP A 26 5.44 -0.27 -9.63
CA ASP A 26 4.14 0.36 -9.86
C ASP A 26 4.13 1.83 -9.38
N LEU A 27 4.62 2.06 -8.16
CA LEU A 27 4.68 3.39 -7.53
C LEU A 27 5.60 4.34 -8.32
N LYS A 28 6.75 3.84 -8.79
CA LYS A 28 7.66 4.62 -9.63
C LYS A 28 7.15 4.87 -11.03
N ASN A 29 6.35 3.97 -11.60
CA ASN A 29 5.69 4.22 -12.87
C ASN A 29 4.66 5.34 -12.73
N VAL A 30 3.74 5.26 -11.75
CA VAL A 30 2.71 6.29 -11.57
C VAL A 30 3.28 7.65 -11.12
N ASN A 31 4.37 7.65 -10.34
CA ASN A 31 5.03 8.88 -9.92
C ASN A 31 6.57 8.75 -9.95
N PRO A 32 7.20 8.98 -11.11
CA PRO A 32 8.65 8.85 -11.27
C PRO A 32 9.49 9.78 -10.39
N ALA A 33 8.90 10.88 -9.90
CA ALA A 33 9.59 11.88 -9.10
C ALA A 33 9.58 11.58 -7.58
N ALA A 34 8.72 10.66 -7.12
CA ALA A 34 8.61 10.34 -5.69
C ALA A 34 9.64 9.30 -5.27
N ASP A 35 10.22 9.45 -4.08
CA ASP A 35 11.02 8.42 -3.43
C ASP A 35 10.11 7.35 -2.79
N VAL A 36 10.51 6.08 -2.84
CA VAL A 36 9.74 4.95 -2.30
C VAL A 36 10.44 4.44 -1.03
N SER A 37 9.74 4.57 0.09
CA SER A 37 10.18 4.08 1.40
C SER A 37 9.53 2.74 1.74
N VAL A 38 10.31 1.81 2.27
CA VAL A 38 9.82 0.58 2.89
C VAL A 38 10.06 0.66 4.40
N LYS A 39 8.96 0.67 5.17
CA LYS A 39 9.01 0.68 6.63
C LYS A 39 9.04 -0.74 7.17
N LEU A 40 10.15 -1.10 7.82
CA LEU A 40 10.36 -2.35 8.51
C LEU A 40 10.34 -2.13 10.03
N VAL A 41 10.00 -3.18 10.77
CA VAL A 41 10.14 -3.20 12.23
C VAL A 41 11.44 -3.94 12.56
N SER A 42 12.17 -3.45 13.55
CA SER A 42 13.37 -4.12 14.04
C SER A 42 13.02 -5.49 14.58
N GLU A 43 13.69 -6.51 14.04
CA GLU A 43 13.73 -7.87 14.55
C GLU A 43 15.01 -8.56 14.06
N VAL A 44 15.35 -9.71 14.63
CA VAL A 44 16.52 -10.48 14.18
C VAL A 44 16.30 -10.93 12.74
N GLY A 45 17.25 -10.62 11.85
CA GLY A 45 17.17 -10.95 10.43
C GLY A 45 16.68 -9.80 9.55
N VAL A 46 16.28 -8.66 10.13
CA VAL A 46 15.85 -7.46 9.38
C VAL A 46 16.92 -6.95 8.42
N GLY A 47 18.21 -7.17 8.71
CA GLY A 47 19.29 -6.78 7.80
C GLY A 47 19.26 -7.54 6.48
N THR A 48 18.90 -8.83 6.51
CA THR A 48 18.75 -9.66 5.31
C THR A 48 17.54 -9.22 4.48
N VAL A 49 16.42 -8.93 5.15
CA VAL A 49 15.22 -8.38 4.50
C VAL A 49 15.56 -7.02 3.85
N ALA A 50 16.24 -6.12 4.57
CA ALA A 50 16.65 -4.82 4.05
C ALA A 50 17.56 -4.92 2.82
N ALA A 51 18.46 -5.91 2.76
CA ALA A 51 19.26 -6.17 1.56
C ALA A 51 18.38 -6.60 0.37
N GLY A 52 17.33 -7.40 0.60
CA GLY A 52 16.30 -7.69 -0.40
C GLY A 52 15.58 -6.43 -0.87
N VAL A 53 15.15 -5.59 0.07
CA VAL A 53 14.45 -4.32 -0.19
C VAL A 53 15.30 -3.37 -1.04
N ALA A 54 16.59 -3.22 -0.73
CA ALA A 54 17.52 -2.42 -1.51
C ALA A 54 17.72 -2.99 -2.94
N LYS A 55 17.72 -4.31 -3.11
CA LYS A 55 17.76 -4.97 -4.43
C LYS A 55 16.45 -4.81 -5.21
N ALA A 56 15.32 -4.77 -4.50
CA ALA A 56 13.99 -4.42 -5.02
C ALA A 56 13.85 -2.93 -5.39
N ARG A 57 14.93 -2.15 -5.24
CA ARG A 57 15.09 -0.75 -5.66
C ARG A 57 14.40 0.28 -4.78
N ALA A 58 14.02 -0.02 -3.53
CA ALA A 58 13.55 1.03 -2.63
C ALA A 58 14.60 2.14 -2.48
N ASP A 59 14.18 3.41 -2.48
CA ASP A 59 15.10 4.56 -2.29
C ASP A 59 15.43 4.77 -0.82
N HIS A 60 14.54 4.32 0.06
CA HIS A 60 14.58 4.58 1.48
C HIS A 60 14.10 3.38 2.29
N ILE A 61 14.72 3.12 3.44
CA ILE A 61 14.34 2.07 4.38
C ILE A 61 14.18 2.71 5.76
N THR A 62 13.03 2.52 6.40
CA THR A 62 12.84 2.88 7.82
C THR A 62 12.97 1.63 8.68
N ILE A 63 13.83 1.66 9.70
CA ILE A 63 13.87 0.65 10.76
C ILE A 63 13.18 1.20 12.00
N SER A 64 12.09 0.56 12.40
CA SER A 64 11.22 1.02 13.49
C SER A 64 11.42 0.18 14.73
N GLY A 65 11.69 0.81 15.88
CA GLY A 65 11.80 0.11 17.16
C GLY A 65 10.45 -0.36 17.72
N TYR A 66 10.47 -1.35 18.62
CA TYR A 66 9.28 -1.83 19.34
C TYR A 66 8.58 -0.75 20.19
N ASP A 67 9.28 0.35 20.48
CA ASP A 67 8.84 1.47 21.31
C ASP A 67 8.13 2.60 20.53
N GLY A 68 7.76 2.31 19.28
CA GLY A 68 6.87 3.15 18.47
C GLY A 68 5.50 3.39 19.11
N GLY A 69 4.89 4.54 18.76
CA GLY A 69 3.53 4.89 19.21
C GLY A 69 2.44 4.25 18.33
N THR A 70 1.25 4.02 18.90
CA THR A 70 0.05 3.61 18.14
C THR A 70 -1.21 4.19 18.76
N GLY A 71 -2.21 4.47 17.92
CA GLY A 71 -3.54 4.89 18.36
C GLY A 71 -4.37 3.73 18.94
N ALA A 72 -4.21 2.52 18.40
CA ALA A 72 -4.91 1.31 18.83
C ALA A 72 -4.09 0.07 18.44
N SER A 73 -3.85 -0.82 19.40
CA SER A 73 -3.17 -2.10 19.17
C SER A 73 -3.44 -3.04 20.35
N PRO A 74 -3.46 -4.37 20.13
CA PRO A 74 -3.49 -5.33 21.23
C PRO A 74 -2.34 -5.11 22.22
N LEU A 75 -2.62 -5.26 23.51
CA LEU A 75 -1.60 -5.09 24.55
C LEU A 75 -0.46 -6.10 24.40
N THR A 76 -0.76 -7.30 23.91
CA THR A 76 0.23 -8.35 23.64
C THR A 76 1.25 -7.88 22.60
N SER A 77 0.80 -7.33 21.47
CA SER A 77 1.69 -6.78 20.44
C SER A 77 2.55 -5.64 20.99
N LEU A 78 1.97 -4.73 21.77
CA LEU A 78 2.68 -3.60 22.38
C LEU A 78 3.79 -4.02 23.36
N LYS A 79 3.70 -5.21 23.96
CA LYS A 79 4.63 -5.67 24.99
C LYS A 79 5.59 -6.74 24.51
N HIS A 80 5.26 -7.43 23.41
CA HIS A 80 5.93 -8.68 23.04
C HIS A 80 6.28 -8.79 21.55
N ALA A 81 5.98 -7.79 20.71
CA ALA A 81 6.38 -7.79 19.31
C ALA A 81 7.43 -6.70 19.00
N GLY A 82 8.44 -7.06 18.22
CA GLY A 82 9.54 -6.18 17.82
C GLY A 82 10.75 -6.19 18.77
N SER A 83 11.85 -5.64 18.26
CA SER A 83 13.14 -5.47 18.94
C SER A 83 13.53 -3.99 19.05
N PRO A 84 14.52 -3.64 19.90
CA PRO A 84 15.05 -2.28 19.99
C PRO A 84 15.63 -1.82 18.65
N TRP A 85 15.35 -0.57 18.27
CA TRP A 85 15.79 -0.03 16.98
C TRP A 85 17.31 -0.03 16.86
N GLU A 86 18.07 0.08 17.96
CA GLU A 86 19.53 0.05 17.96
C GLU A 86 20.07 -1.25 17.35
N MET A 87 19.41 -2.37 17.64
CA MET A 87 19.80 -3.68 17.12
C MET A 87 19.47 -3.80 15.64
N GLY A 88 18.23 -3.46 15.26
CA GLY A 88 17.80 -3.55 13.86
C GLY A 88 18.57 -2.60 12.95
N LEU A 89 18.79 -1.36 13.40
CA LEU A 89 19.51 -0.35 12.64
C LEU A 89 20.95 -0.79 12.38
N ALA A 90 21.66 -1.24 13.42
CA ALA A 90 23.02 -1.73 13.29
C ALA A 90 23.09 -2.95 12.35
N GLU A 91 22.21 -3.94 12.52
CA GLU A 91 22.17 -5.13 11.66
C GLU A 91 21.91 -4.75 10.19
N THR A 92 20.95 -3.86 9.94
CA THR A 92 20.63 -3.36 8.60
C THR A 92 21.80 -2.60 7.99
N HIS A 93 22.36 -1.63 8.72
CA HIS A 93 23.50 -0.86 8.26
C HIS A 93 24.67 -1.77 7.88
N GLN A 94 25.08 -2.65 8.80
CA GLN A 94 26.19 -3.59 8.57
C GLN A 94 25.93 -4.50 7.37
N THR A 95 24.73 -5.08 7.26
CA THR A 95 24.40 -5.98 6.15
C THR A 95 24.41 -5.26 4.81
N LEU A 96 23.86 -4.04 4.75
CA LEU A 96 23.86 -3.24 3.52
C LEU A 96 25.28 -2.84 3.09
N VAL A 97 26.16 -2.48 4.03
CA VAL A 97 27.57 -2.15 3.74
C VAL A 97 28.30 -3.39 3.21
N LEU A 98 28.18 -4.52 3.90
CA LEU A 98 28.83 -5.78 3.50
C LEU A 98 28.40 -6.29 2.12
N ASN A 99 27.22 -5.88 1.64
CA ASN A 99 26.71 -6.25 0.31
C ASN A 99 26.91 -5.15 -0.75
N GLY A 100 27.54 -4.02 -0.42
CA GLY A 100 27.71 -2.89 -1.34
C GLY A 100 26.39 -2.24 -1.77
N LEU A 101 25.39 -2.22 -0.87
CA LEU A 101 24.05 -1.69 -1.13
C LEU A 101 23.75 -0.39 -0.36
N ARG A 102 24.53 -0.07 0.68
CA ARG A 102 24.25 1.01 1.64
C ARG A 102 24.27 2.41 1.02
N SER A 103 25.15 2.67 0.05
CA SER A 103 25.30 3.98 -0.60
C SER A 103 24.04 4.47 -1.34
N ARG A 104 23.18 3.53 -1.76
CA ARG A 104 22.05 3.80 -2.65
C ARG A 104 20.72 4.02 -1.94
N VAL A 105 20.68 3.80 -0.63
CA VAL A 105 19.45 3.78 0.16
C VAL A 105 19.62 4.67 1.38
N ALA A 106 18.71 5.63 1.54
CA ALA A 106 18.61 6.40 2.77
C ALA A 106 18.04 5.51 3.88
N LEU A 107 18.77 5.40 4.99
CA LEU A 107 18.38 4.59 6.14
C LEU A 107 17.83 5.49 7.24
N GLN A 108 16.55 5.37 7.53
CA GLN A 108 15.89 6.10 8.61
C GLN A 108 15.67 5.21 9.81
N VAL A 109 15.72 5.80 11.00
CA VAL A 109 15.31 5.12 12.24
C VAL A 109 14.18 5.87 12.93
N ASP A 110 13.20 5.13 13.45
CA ASP A 110 12.20 5.64 14.39
C ASP A 110 12.02 4.65 15.56
N GLY A 111 11.30 5.09 16.60
CA GLY A 111 11.10 4.29 17.82
C GLY A 111 11.55 5.04 19.07
N GLY A 112 10.63 5.80 19.66
CA GLY A 112 10.90 6.46 20.95
C GLY A 112 11.90 7.62 20.96
N LEU A 113 12.49 8.04 19.82
CA LEU A 113 13.40 9.18 19.73
C LEU A 113 12.78 10.47 20.30
N ARG A 114 13.53 11.16 21.16
CA ARG A 114 13.08 12.37 21.88
C ARG A 114 14.12 13.48 21.93
N THR A 115 15.40 13.15 21.83
CA THR A 115 16.51 14.07 22.13
C THR A 115 17.52 14.14 20.99
N GLY A 116 18.35 15.17 20.98
CA GLY A 116 19.48 15.26 20.05
C GLY A 116 20.51 14.13 20.27
N ARG A 117 20.66 13.65 21.51
CA ARG A 117 21.48 12.47 21.79
C ARG A 117 20.97 11.21 21.09
N ASP A 118 19.66 10.99 21.04
CA ASP A 118 19.08 9.83 20.35
C ASP A 118 19.40 9.87 18.84
N VAL A 119 19.35 11.07 18.25
CA VAL A 119 19.73 11.31 16.85
C VAL A 119 21.20 10.97 16.62
N VAL A 120 22.10 11.49 17.47
CA VAL A 120 23.54 11.20 17.33
C VAL A 120 23.83 9.71 17.47
N ILE A 121 23.19 9.00 18.41
CA ILE A 121 23.36 7.54 18.52
C ILE A 121 22.84 6.83 17.27
N GLY A 122 21.68 7.21 16.74
CA GLY A 122 21.17 6.67 15.49
C GLY A 122 22.13 6.91 14.33
N ALA A 123 22.73 8.09 14.22
CA ALA A 123 23.74 8.40 13.19
C ALA A 123 24.95 7.47 13.33
N LEU A 124 25.52 7.35 14.53
CA LEU A 124 26.68 6.49 14.80
C LEU A 124 26.40 5.00 14.50
N LEU A 125 25.15 4.54 14.67
CA LEU A 125 24.71 3.19 14.30
C LEU A 125 24.35 3.03 12.82
N GLY A 126 24.38 4.12 12.05
CA GLY A 126 24.29 4.10 10.58
C GLY A 126 23.04 4.72 9.96
N ALA A 127 22.21 5.47 10.70
CA ALA A 127 21.05 6.17 10.14
C ALA A 127 21.44 7.49 9.46
N ASP A 128 20.83 7.76 8.29
CA ASP A 128 20.87 9.06 7.60
C ASP A 128 19.75 9.99 8.07
N GLU A 129 18.60 9.41 8.47
CA GLU A 129 17.38 10.15 8.82
C GLU A 129 16.72 9.66 10.11
N PHE A 130 15.89 10.52 10.72
CA PHE A 130 15.34 10.30 12.07
C PHE A 130 13.84 10.61 12.12
N GLY A 131 13.04 9.58 12.38
CA GLY A 131 11.59 9.69 12.48
C GLY A 131 11.13 10.00 13.91
N PHE A 132 10.26 11.00 14.05
CA PHE A 132 9.67 11.39 15.33
C PHE A 132 8.14 11.34 15.25
N SER A 133 7.51 10.84 16.32
CA SER A 133 6.04 10.78 16.41
C SER A 133 5.55 11.26 17.78
N THR A 134 5.78 10.47 18.83
CA THR A 134 5.25 10.77 20.18
C THR A 134 5.75 12.10 20.76
N ALA A 135 7.03 12.44 20.59
CA ALA A 135 7.59 13.67 21.14
C ALA A 135 7.00 14.95 20.50
N PRO A 136 6.91 15.07 19.15
CA PRO A 136 6.14 16.13 18.50
C PRO A 136 4.67 16.17 18.91
N LEU A 137 4.01 15.02 19.11
CA LEU A 137 2.63 14.99 19.62
C LEU A 137 2.53 15.57 21.03
N ILE A 138 3.50 15.32 21.90
CA ILE A 138 3.59 15.92 23.24
C ILE A 138 3.81 17.43 23.15
N ALA A 139 4.74 17.88 22.28
CA ALA A 139 4.94 19.31 22.01
C ALA A 139 3.63 19.98 21.53
N ALA A 140 2.84 19.28 20.73
CA ALA A 140 1.53 19.74 20.27
C ALA A 140 0.40 19.65 21.33
N GLY A 141 0.66 19.07 22.51
CA GLY A 141 -0.28 19.06 23.65
C GLY A 141 -0.74 17.68 24.12
N CYS A 142 -0.20 16.58 23.60
CA CYS A 142 -0.47 15.24 24.14
C CYS A 142 0.02 15.12 25.59
N ILE A 143 -0.87 14.71 26.48
CA ILE A 143 -0.57 14.50 27.91
C ILE A 143 -0.35 13.02 28.28
N MET A 144 -0.11 12.16 27.29
CA MET A 144 0.16 10.72 27.48
C MET A 144 -0.90 9.94 28.28
N MET A 145 -2.18 10.28 28.10
CA MET A 145 -3.32 9.60 28.76
C MET A 145 -3.53 8.15 28.30
N ARG A 146 -3.03 7.77 27.11
CA ARG A 146 -3.14 6.42 26.51
C ARG A 146 -4.59 5.91 26.30
N LYS A 147 -5.51 6.83 26.01
CA LYS A 147 -6.91 6.53 25.65
C LYS A 147 -7.26 6.84 24.19
N CYS A 148 -6.26 6.82 23.31
CA CYS A 148 -6.41 7.18 21.90
C CYS A 148 -7.49 6.34 21.19
N HIS A 149 -7.51 5.02 21.44
CA HIS A 149 -8.48 4.06 20.91
C HIS A 149 -9.93 4.27 21.38
N LEU A 150 -10.17 5.07 22.42
CA LEU A 150 -11.50 5.29 22.98
C LEU A 150 -12.20 6.54 22.41
N ASN A 151 -11.57 7.24 21.46
CA ASN A 151 -12.09 8.49 20.89
C ASN A 151 -12.33 9.60 21.94
N THR A 152 -11.75 9.51 23.14
CA THR A 152 -12.01 10.40 24.30
C THR A 152 -10.82 11.27 24.69
N CYS A 153 -9.98 11.64 23.72
CA CYS A 153 -8.79 12.46 23.98
C CYS A 153 -9.18 13.83 24.58
N PRO A 154 -8.76 14.16 25.81
CA PRO A 154 -9.22 15.37 26.51
C PRO A 154 -8.67 16.66 25.93
N VAL A 155 -7.60 16.57 25.13
CA VAL A 155 -6.84 17.68 24.53
C VAL A 155 -7.02 17.75 23.01
N GLY A 156 -7.96 16.98 22.44
CA GLY A 156 -8.29 17.07 21.01
C GLY A 156 -7.22 16.55 20.04
N VAL A 157 -6.24 15.77 20.51
CA VAL A 157 -5.17 15.20 19.66
C VAL A 157 -5.65 13.95 18.91
N ALA A 158 -6.07 12.91 19.63
CA ALA A 158 -6.46 11.62 19.05
C ALA A 158 -7.97 11.36 19.26
N THR A 159 -8.81 12.12 18.57
CA THR A 159 -10.27 12.02 18.64
C THR A 159 -10.92 12.61 17.38
N GLN A 160 -12.00 11.98 16.92
CA GLN A 160 -12.90 12.47 15.87
C GLN A 160 -14.12 13.20 16.45
N ASP A 161 -14.32 13.18 17.77
CA ASP A 161 -15.42 13.89 18.43
C ASP A 161 -15.27 15.42 18.23
N PRO A 162 -16.27 16.10 17.65
CA PRO A 162 -16.16 17.52 17.32
C PRO A 162 -16.10 18.44 18.54
N VAL A 163 -16.64 18.04 19.70
CA VAL A 163 -16.54 18.79 20.96
C VAL A 163 -15.14 18.66 21.54
N LEU A 164 -14.54 17.47 21.52
CA LEU A 164 -13.19 17.25 22.01
C LEU A 164 -12.12 17.84 21.09
N ARG A 165 -12.31 17.79 19.77
CA ARG A 165 -11.40 18.42 18.79
C ARG A 165 -11.25 19.93 19.00
N LYS A 166 -12.30 20.63 19.44
CA LYS A 166 -12.25 22.07 19.79
C LYS A 166 -11.29 22.37 20.96
N ARG A 167 -10.88 21.35 21.72
CA ARG A 167 -9.92 21.49 22.83
C ARG A 167 -8.47 21.45 22.37
N PHE A 168 -8.19 21.16 21.10
CA PHE A 168 -6.83 21.19 20.57
C PHE A 168 -6.26 22.62 20.60
N LYS A 169 -5.12 22.78 21.25
CA LYS A 169 -4.40 24.06 21.41
C LYS A 169 -2.98 24.02 20.81
N GLY A 170 -2.58 22.91 20.19
CA GLY A 170 -1.28 22.79 19.55
C GLY A 170 -1.17 23.73 18.35
N THR A 171 -0.02 24.37 18.20
CA THR A 171 0.28 25.20 17.04
C THR A 171 1.52 24.64 16.31
N PRO A 172 1.69 24.94 15.01
CA PRO A 172 2.89 24.54 14.29
C PRO A 172 4.19 24.97 14.98
N GLU A 173 4.19 26.16 15.61
CA GLU A 173 5.35 26.72 16.31
C GLU A 173 5.83 25.82 17.46
N HIS A 174 4.94 25.10 18.15
CA HIS A 174 5.35 24.17 19.20
C HIS A 174 6.21 23.02 18.63
N VAL A 175 5.85 22.50 17.47
CA VAL A 175 6.58 21.41 16.80
C VAL A 175 7.88 21.94 16.19
N ILE A 176 7.83 23.13 15.57
CA ILE A 176 9.02 23.80 15.03
C ILE A 176 10.06 24.04 16.14
N ASN A 177 9.64 24.59 17.28
CA ASN A 177 10.53 24.85 18.42
C ASN A 177 11.12 23.55 18.99
N PHE A 178 10.32 22.47 19.08
CA PHE A 178 10.82 21.15 19.48
C PHE A 178 11.98 20.70 18.59
N PHE A 179 11.81 20.76 17.25
CA PHE A 179 12.86 20.36 16.34
C PHE A 179 14.07 21.29 16.35
N PHE A 180 13.89 22.60 16.59
CA PHE A 180 15.02 23.51 16.81
C PHE A 180 15.84 23.11 18.04
N TYR A 181 15.20 22.74 19.15
CA TYR A 181 15.92 22.28 20.34
C TYR A 181 16.66 20.96 20.11
N VAL A 182 16.05 20.00 19.43
CA VAL A 182 16.71 18.75 19.05
C VAL A 182 17.92 19.03 18.16
N ALA A 183 17.77 19.87 17.13
CA ALA A 183 18.85 20.22 16.22
C ALA A 183 19.98 21.01 16.91
N GLU A 184 19.67 21.89 17.86
CA GLU A 184 20.64 22.59 18.69
C GLU A 184 21.47 21.62 19.54
N GLU A 185 20.82 20.66 20.17
CA GLU A 185 21.48 19.61 20.96
C GLU A 185 22.39 18.74 20.08
N VAL A 186 21.92 18.33 18.89
CA VAL A 186 22.76 17.59 17.91
C VAL A 186 24.02 18.38 17.56
N ARG A 187 23.89 19.68 17.27
CA ARG A 187 25.04 20.53 16.93
C ARG A 187 26.01 20.69 18.09
N ALA A 188 25.52 20.82 19.32
CA ALA A 188 26.37 20.88 20.51
C ALA A 188 27.17 19.59 20.69
N LEU A 189 26.53 18.43 20.52
CA LEU A 189 27.18 17.11 20.60
C LEU A 189 28.21 16.89 19.48
N LEU A 190 27.88 17.28 18.25
CA LEU A 190 28.83 17.22 17.13
C LEU A 190 30.08 18.08 17.42
N ALA A 191 29.87 19.30 17.91
CA ALA A 191 30.96 20.21 18.26
C ALA A 191 31.84 19.67 19.41
N GLU A 192 31.23 19.04 20.42
CA GLU A 192 31.96 18.37 21.51
C GLU A 192 32.85 17.23 21.01
N MET A 193 32.38 16.48 20.01
CA MET A 193 33.14 15.41 19.35
C MET A 193 34.12 15.92 18.28
N GLY A 194 34.11 17.21 17.95
CA GLY A 194 35.01 17.81 16.94
C GLY A 194 34.52 17.74 15.48
N TYR A 195 33.23 17.49 15.27
CA TYR A 195 32.60 17.40 13.94
C TYR A 195 31.71 18.61 13.64
N THR A 196 31.50 18.87 12.36
CA THR A 196 30.74 20.03 11.87
C THR A 196 29.45 19.65 11.13
N HIS A 197 29.40 18.42 10.60
CA HIS A 197 28.26 17.88 9.87
C HIS A 197 27.95 16.45 10.35
N LEU A 198 26.67 16.07 10.26
CA LEU A 198 26.18 14.79 10.78
C LEU A 198 26.67 13.60 9.95
N ASP A 199 26.79 13.77 8.62
CA ASP A 199 27.30 12.76 7.69
C ASP A 199 28.71 12.28 8.05
N GLN A 200 29.53 13.15 8.64
CA GLN A 200 30.90 12.82 9.07
C GLN A 200 30.97 11.72 10.13
N ILE A 201 29.89 11.47 10.86
CA ILE A 201 29.83 10.48 11.94
C ILE A 201 28.93 9.28 11.62
N ILE A 202 28.24 9.26 10.46
CA ILE A 202 27.30 8.19 10.15
C ILE A 202 28.04 6.85 10.05
N GLY A 203 27.57 5.87 10.82
CA GLY A 203 28.16 4.53 10.89
C GLY A 203 29.49 4.44 11.66
N ASP A 204 29.96 5.53 12.29
CA ASP A 204 31.20 5.54 13.04
C ASP A 204 31.02 5.02 14.48
N THR A 205 30.78 3.72 14.61
CA THR A 205 30.53 3.08 15.91
C THR A 205 31.71 3.13 16.88
N ASP A 206 32.92 3.50 16.42
CA ASP A 206 34.11 3.65 17.28
C ASP A 206 33.98 4.81 18.27
N LEU A 207 33.10 5.78 17.99
CA LEU A 207 32.77 6.89 18.89
C LEU A 207 31.85 6.50 20.06
N LEU A 208 31.35 5.25 20.08
CA LEU A 208 30.48 4.74 21.13
C LEU A 208 31.27 3.95 22.20
N GLU A 209 31.27 4.45 23.43
CA GLU A 209 31.82 3.72 24.57
C GLU A 209 30.73 3.23 25.53
N LYS A 210 30.94 2.03 26.09
CA LYS A 210 30.08 1.47 27.14
C LYS A 210 30.43 2.16 28.46
N ARG A 211 29.46 2.81 29.10
CA ARG A 211 29.66 3.26 30.48
C ARG A 211 29.92 2.05 31.37
N ALA A 212 31.04 2.01 32.09
CA ALA A 212 31.42 0.92 33.01
C ALA A 212 30.40 0.66 34.16
N LEU A 213 29.36 1.48 34.27
CA LEU A 213 28.41 1.57 35.37
C LEU A 213 27.12 0.77 35.13
N ILE A 214 27.25 -0.47 34.67
CA ILE A 214 26.22 -1.47 34.92
C ILE A 214 26.58 -2.20 36.24
N GLN A 215 26.53 -1.47 37.36
CA GLN A 215 26.63 -2.10 38.69
C GLN A 215 25.38 -2.93 39.03
N HIS A 216 24.35 -2.88 38.18
CA HIS A 216 23.13 -3.67 38.33
C HIS A 216 23.35 -5.11 37.85
N TRP A 217 23.15 -6.08 38.75
CA TRP A 217 23.41 -7.51 38.50
C TRP A 217 22.72 -8.07 37.25
N LYS A 218 21.52 -7.59 36.89
CA LYS A 218 20.76 -8.06 35.71
C LYS A 218 21.40 -7.75 34.36
N ALA A 219 22.30 -6.79 34.30
CA ALA A 219 22.91 -6.39 33.05
C ALA A 219 24.40 -6.78 32.97
N ARG A 220 24.88 -7.58 33.95
CA ARG A 220 26.10 -8.37 33.79
C ARG A 220 25.90 -9.36 32.65
N GLY A 221 26.82 -9.35 31.67
CA GLY A 221 26.82 -10.28 30.53
C GLY A 221 26.18 -9.75 29.26
N LEU A 222 25.72 -8.48 29.22
CA LEU A 222 25.31 -7.86 27.96
C LEU A 222 26.54 -7.62 27.06
N ASP A 223 26.50 -8.17 25.86
CA ASP A 223 27.53 -7.98 24.85
C ASP A 223 27.01 -7.19 23.65
N PHE A 224 27.58 -5.99 23.45
CA PHE A 224 27.30 -5.10 22.34
C PHE A 224 28.34 -5.19 21.21
N SER A 225 29.28 -6.13 21.29
CA SER A 225 30.35 -6.30 20.28
C SER A 225 29.81 -6.38 18.85
N LYS A 226 28.71 -7.12 18.65
CA LYS A 226 28.05 -7.26 17.35
C LYS A 226 27.35 -5.98 16.90
N MET A 227 26.78 -5.22 17.84
CA MET A 227 26.08 -3.97 17.51
C MET A 227 27.05 -2.86 17.14
N PHE A 228 28.22 -2.82 17.78
CA PHE A 228 29.29 -1.86 17.48
C PHE A 228 30.30 -2.37 16.45
N PHE A 229 29.99 -3.47 15.77
CA PHE A 229 30.84 -3.95 14.69
C PHE A 229 30.80 -2.95 13.53
N LYS A 230 31.96 -2.43 13.16
CA LYS A 230 32.16 -1.53 12.03
C LYS A 230 32.68 -2.33 10.83
N PRO A 231 31.90 -2.49 9.76
CA PRO A 231 32.39 -3.12 8.53
C PRO A 231 33.52 -2.28 7.92
N ASP A 232 34.53 -2.96 7.36
CA ASP A 232 35.60 -2.28 6.62
C ASP A 232 35.09 -1.83 5.25
N ALA A 233 34.88 -0.52 5.10
CA ALA A 233 34.41 0.10 3.87
C ALA A 233 34.84 1.58 3.79
N PRO A 234 35.01 2.15 2.58
CA PRO A 234 35.18 3.58 2.40
C PRO A 234 34.02 4.38 3.00
N HIS A 235 34.27 5.62 3.41
CA HIS A 235 33.26 6.45 4.07
C HIS A 235 32.02 6.68 3.20
N GLU A 236 32.19 6.84 1.88
CA GLU A 236 31.11 7.01 0.91
C GLU A 236 30.20 5.77 0.76
N ALA A 237 30.66 4.61 1.23
CA ALA A 237 29.91 3.35 1.19
C ALA A 237 29.14 3.06 2.49
N VAL A 238 29.34 3.84 3.56
CA VAL A 238 28.67 3.63 4.86
C VAL A 238 27.44 4.50 5.06
N HIS A 239 27.21 5.51 4.21
CA HIS A 239 26.04 6.38 4.27
C HIS A 239 25.43 6.63 2.89
N TRP A 240 24.27 7.27 2.83
CA TRP A 240 23.57 7.51 1.57
C TRP A 240 24.28 8.59 0.73
N THR A 241 24.77 8.21 -0.45
CA THR A 241 25.58 9.08 -1.32
C THR A 241 25.06 9.15 -2.76
N GLU A 242 24.22 8.19 -3.18
CA GLU A 242 23.70 8.13 -4.54
C GLU A 242 22.23 7.67 -4.59
N ARG A 243 21.51 8.06 -5.65
CA ARG A 243 20.12 7.65 -5.85
C ARG A 243 20.03 6.30 -6.58
N GLN A 244 19.00 5.53 -6.24
CA GLN A 244 18.66 4.31 -6.97
C GLN A 244 18.32 4.61 -8.45
N LYS A 245 18.89 3.81 -9.37
CA LYS A 245 18.40 3.76 -10.76
C LYS A 245 17.24 2.78 -10.87
N HIS A 246 16.09 3.30 -11.31
CA HIS A 246 14.86 2.54 -11.51
C HIS A 246 14.71 2.12 -12.98
N PRO A 247 14.28 0.89 -13.29
CA PRO A 247 14.20 0.37 -14.65
C PRO A 247 12.91 0.85 -15.38
N ILE A 248 12.68 2.16 -15.43
CA ILE A 248 11.47 2.80 -16.00
C ILE A 248 11.75 3.67 -17.24
N ASP A 249 12.94 3.52 -17.82
CA ASP A 249 13.38 4.28 -18.99
C ASP A 249 12.76 3.76 -20.30
N ASP A 250 12.53 2.45 -20.40
CA ASP A 250 12.08 1.77 -21.62
C ASP A 250 10.68 1.15 -21.47
N VAL A 251 9.83 1.70 -20.60
CA VAL A 251 8.46 1.22 -20.37
C VAL A 251 7.52 1.57 -21.52
N LEU A 252 6.55 0.67 -21.79
CA LEU A 252 5.52 0.87 -22.82
C LEU A 252 4.77 2.20 -22.64
N ASP A 253 4.55 2.63 -21.40
CA ASP A 253 3.84 3.87 -21.09
C ASP A 253 4.49 5.12 -21.67
N ARG A 254 5.81 5.15 -21.88
CA ARG A 254 6.44 6.32 -22.52
C ARG A 254 5.95 6.50 -23.96
N LYS A 255 5.74 5.39 -24.66
CA LYS A 255 5.11 5.39 -25.99
C LYS A 255 3.62 5.75 -25.89
N LEU A 256 2.90 5.25 -24.89
CA LEU A 256 1.50 5.63 -24.67
C LEU A 256 1.36 7.14 -24.42
N ILE A 257 2.24 7.73 -23.61
CA ILE A 257 2.25 9.18 -23.32
C ILE A 257 2.57 9.99 -24.57
N GLU A 258 3.54 9.55 -25.38
CA GLU A 258 3.86 10.20 -26.65
C GLU A 258 2.65 10.23 -27.59
N LEU A 259 1.99 9.09 -27.77
CA LEU A 259 0.80 8.96 -28.62
C LEU A 259 -0.43 9.68 -28.03
N ALA A 260 -0.52 9.77 -26.69
CA ALA A 260 -1.58 10.45 -25.98
C ALA A 260 -1.37 11.97 -25.83
N LYS A 261 -0.28 12.53 -26.38
CA LYS A 261 0.03 13.96 -26.28
C LYS A 261 -1.12 14.89 -26.69
N PRO A 262 -1.88 14.64 -27.78
CA PRO A 262 -3.04 15.47 -28.12
C PRO A 262 -4.14 15.48 -27.03
N ALA A 263 -4.36 14.35 -26.36
CA ALA A 263 -5.27 14.26 -25.22
C ALA A 263 -4.75 15.01 -23.99
N LEU A 264 -3.45 14.85 -23.69
CA LEU A 264 -2.82 15.45 -22.51
C LEU A 264 -2.67 16.98 -22.63
N GLU A 265 -2.48 17.52 -23.83
CA GLU A 265 -2.26 18.95 -24.06
C GLU A 265 -3.55 19.69 -24.46
N ALA A 266 -4.35 19.09 -25.35
CA ALA A 266 -5.52 19.74 -25.95
C ALA A 266 -6.86 19.07 -25.59
N ARG A 267 -6.85 18.00 -24.77
CA ARG A 267 -8.05 17.21 -24.39
C ARG A 267 -8.81 16.65 -25.59
N GLN A 268 -8.08 16.34 -26.66
CA GLN A 268 -8.63 15.72 -27.86
C GLN A 268 -8.71 14.20 -27.67
N PRO A 269 -9.81 13.56 -28.10
CA PRO A 269 -9.88 12.10 -28.10
C PRO A 269 -8.78 11.48 -28.96
N VAL A 270 -8.13 10.44 -28.44
CA VAL A 270 -7.11 9.65 -29.13
C VAL A 270 -7.40 8.17 -29.00
N SER A 271 -7.13 7.41 -30.07
CA SER A 271 -7.20 5.95 -30.10
C SER A 271 -5.82 5.39 -30.41
N ILE A 272 -5.35 4.45 -29.61
CA ILE A 272 -4.00 3.87 -29.67
C ILE A 272 -4.14 2.36 -29.77
N GLU A 273 -3.48 1.74 -30.75
CA GLU A 273 -3.40 0.28 -30.87
C GLU A 273 -1.96 -0.19 -30.81
N LEU A 274 -1.63 -1.11 -29.88
CA LEU A 274 -0.26 -1.63 -29.71
C LEU A 274 -0.25 -3.12 -29.30
N PRO A 275 0.82 -3.87 -29.61
CA PRO A 275 1.03 -5.19 -29.01
C PRO A 275 1.47 -5.06 -27.55
N ILE A 276 1.20 -6.08 -26.73
CA ILE A 276 1.67 -6.18 -25.34
C ILE A 276 2.22 -7.58 -25.03
N ARG A 277 3.23 -7.66 -24.16
CA ARG A 277 3.87 -8.89 -23.68
C ARG A 277 3.92 -8.92 -22.15
N ASN A 278 4.12 -10.11 -21.59
CA ASN A 278 4.12 -10.31 -20.14
C ASN A 278 5.24 -9.53 -19.41
N VAL A 279 6.27 -9.09 -20.13
CA VAL A 279 7.33 -8.22 -19.62
C VAL A 279 6.91 -6.75 -19.48
N ASP A 280 5.83 -6.34 -20.17
CA ASP A 280 5.24 -4.99 -20.13
C ASP A 280 4.35 -4.86 -18.88
N ARG A 281 5.01 -4.61 -17.75
CA ARG A 281 4.38 -4.49 -16.42
C ARG A 281 3.91 -3.07 -16.15
N SER A 282 2.89 -2.94 -15.30
CA SER A 282 2.34 -1.65 -14.87
C SER A 282 1.86 -0.75 -16.02
N THR A 283 1.53 -1.34 -17.16
CA THR A 283 1.08 -0.61 -18.35
C THR A 283 -0.15 0.22 -17.99
N GLY A 284 -0.13 1.52 -18.29
CA GLY A 284 -1.13 2.52 -17.99
C GLY A 284 -0.88 3.34 -16.73
N ALA A 285 0.00 2.89 -15.82
CA ALA A 285 0.24 3.57 -14.56
C ALA A 285 0.92 4.94 -14.74
N MET A 286 1.97 5.03 -15.57
CA MET A 286 2.70 6.27 -15.82
C MET A 286 1.86 7.26 -16.66
N LEU A 287 1.12 6.74 -17.64
CA LEU A 287 0.12 7.55 -18.37
C LEU A 287 -0.91 8.15 -17.41
N SER A 288 -1.42 7.36 -16.47
CA SER A 288 -2.39 7.81 -15.47
C SER A 288 -1.80 8.81 -14.48
N GLY A 289 -0.52 8.65 -14.12
CA GLY A 289 0.25 9.64 -13.38
C GLY A 289 0.31 10.99 -14.10
N GLU A 290 0.55 11.00 -15.41
CA GLU A 290 0.57 12.21 -16.23
C GLU A 290 -0.82 12.87 -16.35
N VAL A 291 -1.90 12.08 -16.42
CA VAL A 291 -3.30 12.57 -16.36
C VAL A 291 -3.58 13.20 -14.99
N ALA A 292 -3.29 12.49 -13.90
CA ALA A 292 -3.53 12.96 -12.54
C ALA A 292 -2.71 14.22 -12.21
N LYS A 293 -1.47 14.32 -12.70
CA LYS A 293 -0.61 15.50 -12.52
C LYS A 293 -1.22 16.76 -13.16
N ARG A 294 -1.82 16.63 -14.36
CA ARG A 294 -2.41 17.75 -15.11
C ARG A 294 -3.83 18.09 -14.68
N PHE A 295 -4.65 17.08 -14.43
CA PHE A 295 -6.10 17.24 -14.29
C PHE A 295 -6.63 16.84 -12.91
N ARG A 296 -5.75 16.37 -12.01
CA ARG A 296 -6.10 15.84 -10.68
C ARG A 296 -7.12 14.70 -10.82
N HIS A 297 -7.83 14.41 -9.74
CA HIS A 297 -8.83 13.34 -9.71
C HIS A 297 -10.01 13.57 -10.68
N LYS A 298 -10.26 14.82 -11.10
CA LYS A 298 -11.29 15.12 -12.11
C LYS A 298 -10.99 14.46 -13.47
N GLY A 299 -9.73 14.19 -13.77
CA GLY A 299 -9.31 13.48 -14.98
C GLY A 299 -9.76 14.14 -16.29
N LEU A 300 -9.93 13.29 -17.31
CA LEU A 300 -10.43 13.66 -18.62
C LEU A 300 -11.89 13.20 -18.79
N ARG A 301 -12.55 13.58 -19.90
CA ARG A 301 -13.82 12.97 -20.27
C ARG A 301 -13.59 11.49 -20.57
N GLU A 302 -14.60 10.66 -20.35
CA GLU A 302 -14.56 9.24 -20.72
C GLU A 302 -14.10 9.05 -22.16
N ASP A 303 -13.29 8.02 -22.40
CA ASP A 303 -12.73 7.69 -23.71
C ASP A 303 -11.94 8.80 -24.39
N THR A 304 -11.43 9.78 -23.65
CA THR A 304 -10.48 10.74 -24.23
C THR A 304 -9.18 10.04 -24.63
N ILE A 305 -8.76 9.01 -23.90
CA ILE A 305 -7.63 8.15 -24.28
C ILE A 305 -8.13 6.71 -24.30
N SER A 306 -8.36 6.17 -25.49
CA SER A 306 -8.72 4.77 -25.69
C SER A 306 -7.51 3.99 -26.18
N VAL A 307 -7.13 2.93 -25.46
CA VAL A 307 -5.97 2.10 -25.79
C VAL A 307 -6.42 0.66 -25.97
N LYS A 308 -6.21 0.12 -27.16
CA LYS A 308 -6.42 -1.28 -27.47
C LYS A 308 -5.08 -2.01 -27.55
N LEU A 309 -4.97 -3.11 -26.83
CA LEU A 309 -3.77 -3.91 -26.71
C LEU A 309 -4.06 -5.35 -27.11
N THR A 310 -3.09 -5.99 -27.77
CA THR A 310 -3.21 -7.39 -28.19
C THR A 310 -2.01 -8.19 -27.68
N GLY A 311 -2.26 -9.27 -26.94
CA GLY A 311 -1.23 -10.14 -26.40
C GLY A 311 -1.46 -10.53 -24.94
N THR A 312 -0.38 -10.67 -24.16
CA THR A 312 -0.47 -11.03 -22.74
C THR A 312 0.11 -9.91 -21.91
N ALA A 313 -0.68 -9.27 -21.04
CA ALA A 313 -0.17 -8.18 -20.21
C ALA A 313 0.61 -8.70 -18.99
N GLY A 314 1.67 -7.98 -18.60
CA GLY A 314 2.40 -8.26 -17.37
C GLY A 314 1.59 -7.93 -16.11
N GLN A 315 2.22 -8.11 -14.94
CA GLN A 315 1.63 -7.73 -13.66
C GLN A 315 1.23 -6.25 -13.62
N SER A 316 0.18 -5.94 -12.86
CA SER A 316 -0.29 -4.57 -12.62
C SER A 316 -0.82 -3.84 -13.88
N PHE A 317 -1.36 -4.58 -14.85
CA PHE A 317 -2.01 -3.99 -16.03
C PHE A 317 -3.15 -3.05 -15.63
N GLY A 318 -3.10 -1.79 -16.08
CA GLY A 318 -4.08 -0.78 -15.71
C GLY A 318 -4.03 -0.37 -14.23
N ALA A 319 -2.89 -0.54 -13.56
CA ALA A 319 -2.75 -0.05 -12.19
C ALA A 319 -2.95 1.47 -12.12
N PHE A 320 -3.75 1.92 -11.15
CA PHE A 320 -4.10 3.31 -10.93
C PHE A 320 -4.74 4.02 -12.13
N LEU A 321 -5.38 3.27 -13.04
CA LEU A 321 -5.90 3.83 -14.30
C LEU A 321 -6.87 4.99 -14.03
N ALA A 322 -6.51 6.17 -14.55
CA ALA A 322 -7.20 7.42 -14.27
C ALA A 322 -8.47 7.61 -15.11
N ARG A 323 -9.40 8.41 -14.60
CA ARG A 323 -10.61 8.82 -15.34
C ARG A 323 -10.30 9.40 -16.73
N GLY A 324 -11.02 8.87 -17.72
CA GLY A 324 -10.90 9.23 -19.13
C GLY A 324 -9.89 8.41 -19.92
N VAL A 325 -9.23 7.44 -19.26
CA VAL A 325 -8.40 6.42 -19.90
C VAL A 325 -9.16 5.09 -19.91
N SER A 326 -9.26 4.48 -21.08
CA SER A 326 -9.97 3.22 -21.30
C SER A 326 -9.06 2.21 -21.99
N PHE A 327 -8.88 1.05 -21.37
CA PHE A 327 -8.04 -0.04 -21.88
C PHE A 327 -8.92 -1.20 -22.35
N GLU A 328 -8.70 -1.64 -23.58
CA GLU A 328 -9.21 -2.91 -24.11
C GLU A 328 -8.03 -3.85 -24.35
N LEU A 329 -8.02 -5.02 -23.73
CA LEU A 329 -7.02 -6.07 -23.97
C LEU A 329 -7.67 -7.26 -24.66
N VAL A 330 -7.21 -7.56 -25.88
CA VAL A 330 -7.52 -8.79 -26.59
C VAL A 330 -6.42 -9.81 -26.27
N GLY A 331 -6.71 -10.72 -25.33
CA GLY A 331 -5.76 -11.69 -24.81
C GLY A 331 -6.00 -11.99 -23.33
N ALA A 332 -4.94 -11.98 -22.52
CA ALA A 332 -4.99 -12.30 -21.09
C ALA A 332 -4.00 -11.43 -20.29
N ALA A 333 -4.19 -11.33 -18.98
CA ALA A 333 -3.30 -10.56 -18.11
C ALA A 333 -2.89 -11.37 -16.86
N ASN A 334 -1.72 -11.03 -16.30
CA ASN A 334 -1.25 -11.62 -15.05
C ASN A 334 -1.93 -10.95 -13.82
N ASP A 335 -1.34 -11.09 -12.64
CA ASP A 335 -1.89 -10.57 -11.38
C ASP A 335 -2.04 -9.03 -11.36
N TYR A 336 -2.85 -8.56 -10.42
CA TYR A 336 -2.99 -7.15 -10.06
C TYR A 336 -3.62 -6.25 -11.13
N VAL A 337 -4.39 -6.82 -12.06
CA VAL A 337 -5.14 -6.04 -13.06
C VAL A 337 -6.02 -5.01 -12.36
N GLY A 338 -5.93 -3.74 -12.77
CA GLY A 338 -6.70 -2.65 -12.19
C GLY A 338 -6.43 -2.40 -10.71
N LYS A 339 -5.25 -2.79 -10.21
CA LYS A 339 -4.78 -2.45 -8.85
C LYS A 339 -4.94 -0.94 -8.61
N GLY A 340 -5.70 -0.57 -7.58
CA GLY A 340 -5.98 0.82 -7.26
C GLY A 340 -6.69 1.60 -8.36
N LEU A 341 -7.53 0.96 -9.19
CA LEU A 341 -8.30 1.61 -10.27
C LEU A 341 -8.97 2.91 -9.77
N SER A 342 -8.82 4.00 -10.53
CA SER A 342 -9.16 5.37 -10.09
C SER A 342 -9.90 6.15 -11.18
N GLY A 343 -10.99 5.56 -11.67
CA GLY A 343 -11.96 6.14 -12.59
C GLY A 343 -11.79 5.73 -14.04
N GLY A 344 -10.76 4.97 -14.38
CA GLY A 344 -10.55 4.41 -15.71
C GLY A 344 -11.47 3.21 -16.00
N ARG A 345 -11.43 2.76 -17.26
CA ARG A 345 -12.14 1.58 -17.73
C ARG A 345 -11.18 0.50 -18.20
N ILE A 346 -11.43 -0.75 -17.82
CA ILE A 346 -10.66 -1.91 -18.27
C ILE A 346 -11.60 -2.96 -18.87
N VAL A 347 -11.31 -3.43 -20.07
CA VAL A 347 -12.01 -4.55 -20.72
C VAL A 347 -10.96 -5.58 -21.12
N ILE A 348 -11.12 -6.84 -20.72
CA ILE A 348 -10.24 -7.94 -21.13
C ILE A 348 -11.09 -9.08 -21.69
N ARG A 349 -10.75 -9.51 -22.89
CA ARG A 349 -11.46 -10.58 -23.60
C ARG A 349 -10.51 -11.46 -24.41
N PRO A 350 -10.85 -12.73 -24.65
CA PRO A 350 -10.03 -13.57 -25.49
C PRO A 350 -10.09 -13.12 -26.97
N PRO A 351 -9.12 -13.54 -27.81
CA PRO A 351 -9.20 -13.37 -29.25
C PRO A 351 -10.41 -14.09 -29.85
N GLU A 352 -11.06 -13.51 -30.87
CA GLU A 352 -12.29 -14.06 -31.48
C GLU A 352 -12.13 -15.48 -32.05
N ASN A 353 -10.94 -15.83 -32.55
CA ASN A 353 -10.65 -17.14 -33.16
C ASN A 353 -10.02 -18.13 -32.16
N THR A 354 -10.39 -18.06 -30.89
CA THR A 354 -9.92 -19.01 -29.87
C THR A 354 -10.86 -20.21 -29.74
N ASN A 355 -10.30 -21.39 -29.42
CA ASN A 355 -11.09 -22.55 -28.99
C ASN A 355 -11.36 -22.56 -27.47
N ILE A 356 -10.92 -21.52 -26.77
CA ILE A 356 -11.08 -21.37 -25.32
C ILE A 356 -12.55 -21.03 -25.01
N VAL A 357 -13.13 -21.77 -24.08
CA VAL A 357 -14.40 -21.41 -23.45
C VAL A 357 -14.07 -20.40 -22.34
N ALA A 358 -14.46 -19.14 -22.56
CA ALA A 358 -14.08 -18.02 -21.68
C ALA A 358 -14.48 -18.29 -20.21
N ALA A 359 -15.72 -18.73 -19.99
CA ALA A 359 -16.27 -18.99 -18.66
C ALA A 359 -15.57 -20.12 -17.88
N GLU A 360 -14.77 -20.96 -18.55
CA GLU A 360 -14.04 -22.08 -17.93
C GLU A 360 -12.53 -21.81 -17.82
N SER A 361 -12.07 -20.63 -18.25
CA SER A 361 -10.65 -20.37 -18.45
C SER A 361 -10.18 -19.09 -17.77
N ILE A 362 -9.02 -19.17 -17.11
CA ILE A 362 -8.41 -18.02 -16.44
C ILE A 362 -7.97 -17.01 -17.49
N ILE A 363 -8.49 -15.78 -17.37
CA ILE A 363 -8.12 -14.64 -18.22
C ILE A 363 -7.32 -13.57 -17.49
N VAL A 364 -7.48 -13.48 -16.16
CA VAL A 364 -6.73 -12.58 -15.28
C VAL A 364 -6.26 -13.31 -14.02
N GLY A 365 -5.11 -12.89 -13.49
CA GLY A 365 -4.49 -13.50 -12.31
C GLY A 365 -5.18 -13.15 -10.99
N ASN A 366 -4.37 -13.08 -9.94
CA ASN A 366 -4.81 -12.86 -8.55
C ASN A 366 -4.89 -11.38 -8.18
N THR A 367 -5.60 -11.08 -7.08
CA THR A 367 -5.61 -9.76 -6.43
C THR A 367 -6.01 -8.64 -7.42
N VAL A 368 -6.92 -8.97 -8.34
CA VAL A 368 -7.48 -8.06 -9.34
C VAL A 368 -8.34 -7.01 -8.64
N LEU A 369 -8.24 -5.75 -9.07
CA LEU A 369 -8.93 -4.58 -8.50
C LEU A 369 -8.60 -4.30 -7.02
N TYR A 370 -7.40 -4.71 -6.56
CA TYR A 370 -6.98 -4.48 -5.19
C TYR A 370 -7.06 -3.01 -4.78
N GLY A 371 -7.88 -2.72 -3.78
CA GLY A 371 -8.01 -1.36 -3.22
C GLY A 371 -8.55 -0.34 -4.22
N ALA A 372 -9.22 -0.79 -5.28
CA ALA A 372 -9.79 0.08 -6.30
C ALA A 372 -10.86 1.01 -5.72
N THR A 373 -10.98 2.21 -6.27
CA THR A 373 -11.77 3.30 -5.66
C THR A 373 -12.90 3.79 -6.55
N GLU A 374 -12.71 3.78 -7.86
CA GLU A 374 -13.69 4.25 -8.84
C GLU A 374 -13.34 3.66 -10.21
N GLY A 375 -14.33 3.51 -11.10
CA GLY A 375 -14.14 3.03 -12.47
C GLY A 375 -14.92 1.76 -12.74
N GLU A 376 -14.69 1.17 -13.92
CA GLU A 376 -15.38 -0.03 -14.37
C GLU A 376 -14.43 -1.05 -15.01
N ALA A 377 -14.70 -2.33 -14.78
CA ALA A 377 -13.86 -3.42 -15.27
C ALA A 377 -14.68 -4.62 -15.75
N TYR A 378 -14.39 -5.10 -16.96
CA TYR A 378 -15.12 -6.19 -17.60
C TYR A 378 -14.16 -7.29 -18.04
N PHE A 379 -14.39 -8.51 -17.55
CA PHE A 379 -13.54 -9.66 -17.78
C PHE A 379 -14.36 -10.79 -18.40
N CYS A 380 -14.11 -11.07 -19.68
CA CYS A 380 -14.70 -12.22 -20.38
C CYS A 380 -13.84 -13.46 -20.07
N GLY A 381 -14.00 -13.99 -18.86
CA GLY A 381 -13.37 -15.21 -18.37
C GLY A 381 -13.20 -15.23 -16.85
N VAL A 382 -12.47 -16.23 -16.35
CA VAL A 382 -12.29 -16.48 -14.91
C VAL A 382 -11.13 -15.65 -14.36
N ALA A 383 -11.31 -15.06 -13.18
CA ALA A 383 -10.25 -14.44 -12.40
C ALA A 383 -9.68 -15.40 -11.34
N GLY A 384 -8.41 -15.18 -10.97
CA GLY A 384 -7.76 -15.92 -9.90
C GLY A 384 -8.31 -15.62 -8.50
N GLU A 385 -7.48 -15.87 -7.49
CA GLU A 385 -7.81 -15.64 -6.09
C GLU A 385 -7.90 -14.15 -5.76
N ARG A 386 -8.68 -13.82 -4.72
CA ARG A 386 -8.80 -12.45 -4.16
C ARG A 386 -9.27 -11.41 -5.17
N PHE A 387 -10.14 -11.81 -6.09
CA PHE A 387 -10.80 -10.86 -6.99
C PHE A 387 -11.53 -9.78 -6.19
N ALA A 388 -11.33 -8.51 -6.54
CA ALA A 388 -11.93 -7.35 -5.90
C ALA A 388 -11.62 -7.20 -4.39
N VAL A 389 -10.47 -7.73 -3.94
CA VAL A 389 -10.04 -7.55 -2.54
C VAL A 389 -9.90 -6.07 -2.21
N ARG A 390 -10.56 -5.63 -1.13
CA ARG A 390 -10.65 -4.21 -0.73
C ARG A 390 -11.22 -3.26 -1.79
N ASN A 391 -12.02 -3.74 -2.75
CA ASN A 391 -12.76 -2.85 -3.65
C ASN A 391 -13.60 -1.87 -2.82
N SER A 392 -13.50 -0.58 -3.17
CA SER A 392 -14.12 0.52 -2.43
C SER A 392 -15.03 1.38 -3.30
N GLY A 393 -15.20 1.04 -4.59
CA GLY A 393 -16.09 1.81 -5.47
C GLY A 393 -16.09 1.45 -6.96
N VAL A 394 -15.41 0.39 -7.40
CA VAL A 394 -15.44 -0.05 -8.80
C VAL A 394 -16.64 -0.95 -9.06
N ALA A 395 -17.23 -0.79 -10.26
CA ALA A 395 -18.16 -1.74 -10.86
C ALA A 395 -17.41 -2.78 -11.70
N ALA A 396 -17.59 -4.08 -11.43
CA ALA A 396 -16.89 -5.13 -12.17
C ALA A 396 -17.81 -6.28 -12.59
N VAL A 397 -17.57 -6.83 -13.78
CA VAL A 397 -18.22 -8.06 -14.28
C VAL A 397 -17.16 -9.09 -14.64
N VAL A 398 -17.34 -10.33 -14.18
CA VAL A 398 -16.40 -11.45 -14.39
C VAL A 398 -17.15 -12.77 -14.53
N GLU A 399 -16.63 -13.72 -15.31
CA GLU A 399 -17.29 -15.02 -15.58
C GLU A 399 -16.94 -16.12 -14.56
N GLY A 400 -16.19 -15.80 -13.52
CA GLY A 400 -15.85 -16.69 -12.43
C GLY A 400 -14.71 -16.15 -11.60
N VAL A 401 -14.59 -16.59 -10.35
CA VAL A 401 -13.53 -16.12 -9.44
C VAL A 401 -12.99 -17.27 -8.58
N GLY A 402 -11.70 -17.20 -8.23
CA GLY A 402 -11.09 -18.11 -7.27
C GLY A 402 -11.51 -17.86 -5.81
N ASP A 403 -10.74 -18.42 -4.87
CA ASP A 403 -10.97 -18.26 -3.43
C ASP A 403 -10.86 -16.78 -3.00
N HIS A 404 -11.57 -16.40 -1.94
CA HIS A 404 -11.54 -15.07 -1.33
C HIS A 404 -12.03 -13.92 -2.23
N GLY A 405 -12.97 -14.18 -3.12
CA GLY A 405 -13.64 -13.12 -3.89
C GLY A 405 -14.30 -12.08 -2.98
N CYS A 406 -14.17 -10.79 -3.31
CA CYS A 406 -14.70 -9.65 -2.56
C CYS A 406 -14.21 -9.53 -1.09
N GLU A 407 -13.08 -10.16 -0.75
CA GLU A 407 -12.50 -10.06 0.61
C GLU A 407 -12.26 -8.60 1.01
N TYR A 408 -12.71 -8.18 2.18
CA TYR A 408 -12.60 -6.80 2.69
C TYR A 408 -13.19 -5.71 1.78
N MET A 409 -14.11 -6.03 0.87
CA MET A 409 -14.79 -5.02 0.04
C MET A 409 -15.59 -4.05 0.93
N THR A 410 -15.52 -2.75 0.60
CA THR A 410 -16.15 -1.66 1.37
C THR A 410 -17.09 -0.79 0.53
N GLY A 411 -17.11 -0.99 -0.79
CA GLY A 411 -17.96 -0.27 -1.74
C GLY A 411 -17.77 -0.79 -3.16
N GLY A 412 -18.62 -0.33 -4.08
CA GLY A 412 -18.64 -0.79 -5.47
C GLY A 412 -19.66 -1.90 -5.72
N ILE A 413 -19.68 -2.40 -6.96
CA ILE A 413 -20.59 -3.45 -7.42
C ILE A 413 -19.75 -4.54 -8.11
N VAL A 414 -19.95 -5.79 -7.74
CA VAL A 414 -19.30 -6.92 -8.41
C VAL A 414 -20.37 -7.88 -8.94
N VAL A 415 -20.28 -8.29 -10.19
CA VAL A 415 -21.15 -9.27 -10.82
C VAL A 415 -20.30 -10.46 -11.25
N VAL A 416 -20.59 -11.63 -10.69
CA VAL A 416 -19.94 -12.90 -11.04
C VAL A 416 -20.96 -13.76 -11.79
N ILE A 417 -20.75 -13.93 -13.09
CA ILE A 417 -21.61 -14.74 -13.97
C ILE A 417 -21.04 -16.15 -14.18
N GLY A 418 -20.65 -16.79 -13.09
CA GLY A 418 -20.13 -18.16 -13.07
C GLY A 418 -19.63 -18.58 -11.69
N GLN A 419 -18.77 -19.61 -11.64
CA GLN A 419 -18.39 -20.26 -10.39
C GLN A 419 -17.53 -19.37 -9.48
N THR A 420 -17.75 -19.45 -8.16
CA THR A 420 -16.90 -18.80 -7.15
C THR A 420 -16.06 -19.80 -6.35
N GLY A 421 -14.90 -19.37 -5.87
CA GLY A 421 -14.14 -20.09 -4.85
C GLY A 421 -14.73 -19.93 -3.45
N ARG A 422 -14.00 -20.47 -2.47
CA ARG A 422 -14.36 -20.50 -1.05
C ARG A 422 -14.10 -19.17 -0.36
N ASN A 423 -14.73 -18.99 0.80
CA ASN A 423 -14.55 -17.85 1.69
C ASN A 423 -14.84 -16.50 0.99
N PHE A 424 -15.81 -16.51 0.07
CA PHE A 424 -16.29 -15.32 -0.62
C PHE A 424 -16.84 -14.31 0.38
N ALA A 425 -16.64 -13.00 0.13
CA ALA A 425 -17.10 -11.88 0.94
C ALA A 425 -16.57 -11.83 2.39
N ALA A 426 -15.50 -12.55 2.71
CA ALA A 426 -14.90 -12.49 4.05
C ALA A 426 -14.45 -11.05 4.40
N GLY A 427 -14.98 -10.51 5.50
CA GLY A 427 -14.69 -9.13 5.92
C GLY A 427 -15.30 -8.05 5.02
N MET A 428 -16.17 -8.41 4.07
CA MET A 428 -16.90 -7.45 3.25
C MET A 428 -17.85 -6.66 4.15
N SER A 429 -17.66 -5.34 4.18
CA SER A 429 -18.37 -4.41 5.06
C SER A 429 -19.18 -3.35 4.32
N GLY A 430 -19.12 -3.36 2.98
CA GLY A 430 -19.92 -2.48 2.13
C GLY A 430 -19.76 -2.83 0.65
N GLY A 431 -20.70 -2.34 -0.16
CA GLY A 431 -20.83 -2.71 -1.58
C GLY A 431 -21.84 -3.84 -1.80
N VAL A 432 -22.06 -4.21 -3.06
CA VAL A 432 -23.00 -5.28 -3.45
C VAL A 432 -22.30 -6.24 -4.40
N ALA A 433 -22.48 -7.54 -4.18
CA ALA A 433 -22.03 -8.59 -5.09
C ALA A 433 -23.23 -9.41 -5.58
N TYR A 434 -23.37 -9.56 -6.89
CA TYR A 434 -24.32 -10.45 -7.53
C TYR A 434 -23.56 -11.69 -8.00
N VAL A 435 -24.06 -12.87 -7.65
CA VAL A 435 -23.43 -14.14 -8.00
C VAL A 435 -24.47 -15.02 -8.66
N LEU A 436 -24.17 -15.51 -9.86
CA LEU A 436 -24.96 -16.51 -10.54
C LEU A 436 -24.66 -17.89 -9.92
N ASP A 437 -25.65 -18.45 -9.23
CA ASP A 437 -25.55 -19.76 -8.58
C ASP A 437 -26.47 -20.78 -9.25
N GLU A 438 -26.01 -21.39 -10.35
CA GLU A 438 -26.79 -22.41 -11.07
C GLU A 438 -26.84 -23.75 -10.31
N GLU A 439 -25.85 -24.02 -9.44
CA GLU A 439 -25.74 -25.28 -8.70
C GLU A 439 -26.45 -25.22 -7.33
N GLY A 440 -26.74 -24.02 -6.81
CA GLY A 440 -27.41 -23.80 -5.53
C GLY A 440 -26.51 -24.02 -4.32
N ASP A 441 -25.20 -23.98 -4.50
CA ASP A 441 -24.19 -24.28 -3.47
C ASP A 441 -23.34 -23.06 -3.07
N PHE A 442 -23.67 -21.85 -3.55
CA PHE A 442 -22.91 -20.64 -3.23
C PHE A 442 -22.88 -20.34 -1.72
N ALA A 443 -23.98 -20.62 -1.01
CA ALA A 443 -24.07 -20.41 0.44
C ALA A 443 -23.01 -21.19 1.23
N GLU A 444 -22.56 -22.35 0.73
CA GLU A 444 -21.50 -23.14 1.38
C GLU A 444 -20.11 -22.52 1.21
N ARG A 445 -19.94 -21.66 0.21
CA ARG A 445 -18.68 -20.99 -0.15
C ARG A 445 -18.61 -19.55 0.34
N CYS A 446 -19.74 -18.96 0.72
CA CYS A 446 -19.83 -17.59 1.21
C CYS A 446 -19.54 -17.50 2.72
N ASN A 447 -18.76 -16.49 3.11
CA ASN A 447 -18.49 -16.20 4.52
C ASN A 447 -19.57 -15.27 5.09
N MET A 448 -20.53 -15.87 5.81
CA MET A 448 -21.69 -15.17 6.39
C MET A 448 -21.40 -14.32 7.63
N ALA A 449 -20.13 -14.03 7.98
CA ALA A 449 -19.81 -13.32 9.22
C ALA A 449 -20.21 -11.83 9.20
N MET A 450 -20.27 -11.20 8.01
CA MET A 450 -20.56 -9.78 7.85
C MET A 450 -21.51 -9.46 6.69
N VAL A 451 -21.96 -10.48 5.95
CA VAL A 451 -22.85 -10.33 4.79
C VAL A 451 -24.10 -11.19 4.95
N GLU A 452 -25.13 -10.82 4.22
CA GLU A 452 -26.39 -11.55 4.10
C GLU A 452 -26.62 -11.91 2.62
N LEU A 453 -27.24 -13.06 2.38
CA LEU A 453 -27.60 -13.51 1.05
C LEU A 453 -29.09 -13.29 0.85
N GLU A 454 -29.46 -12.56 -0.19
CA GLU A 454 -30.83 -12.30 -0.58
C GLU A 454 -31.01 -12.68 -2.05
N PRO A 455 -32.13 -13.33 -2.44
CA PRO A 455 -32.45 -13.53 -3.84
C PRO A 455 -32.75 -12.19 -4.50
N VAL A 456 -32.53 -12.10 -5.82
CA VAL A 456 -32.88 -10.87 -6.56
C VAL A 456 -34.42 -10.76 -6.61
N PRO A 457 -35.04 -9.57 -6.48
CA PRO A 457 -36.50 -9.45 -6.38
C PRO A 457 -37.30 -10.13 -7.50
N GLU A 458 -36.74 -10.19 -8.71
CA GLU A 458 -37.39 -10.86 -9.86
C GLU A 458 -37.37 -12.40 -9.71
N GLU A 459 -36.40 -12.95 -8.99
CA GLU A 459 -36.32 -14.36 -8.60
C GLU A 459 -37.26 -14.66 -7.42
N ASP A 460 -37.34 -13.78 -6.42
CA ASP A 460 -38.28 -13.90 -5.30
C ASP A 460 -39.74 -13.85 -5.79
N ASP A 461 -40.06 -12.88 -6.66
CA ASP A 461 -41.35 -12.80 -7.36
C ASP A 461 -41.67 -14.07 -8.16
N LEU A 462 -40.66 -14.72 -8.73
CA LEU A 462 -40.82 -15.96 -9.51
C LEU A 462 -41.02 -17.17 -8.59
N MET A 463 -40.27 -17.25 -7.48
CA MET A 463 -40.41 -18.28 -6.44
C MET A 463 -41.77 -18.20 -5.75
N GLU A 464 -42.25 -16.99 -5.44
CA GLU A 464 -43.57 -16.78 -4.86
C GLU A 464 -44.67 -17.24 -5.84
N LYS A 465 -44.53 -16.89 -7.13
CA LYS A 465 -45.51 -17.26 -8.17
C LYS A 465 -45.52 -18.73 -8.53
N LEU A 466 -44.36 -19.39 -8.57
CA LEU A 466 -44.22 -20.78 -9.05
C LEU A 466 -44.21 -21.82 -7.92
N LEU A 467 -43.71 -21.46 -6.75
CA LEU A 467 -43.43 -22.41 -5.66
C LEU A 467 -44.19 -22.06 -4.35
N HIS A 468 -44.93 -20.95 -4.30
CA HIS A 468 -45.64 -20.47 -3.09
C HIS A 468 -44.75 -20.30 -1.85
N HIS A 469 -43.44 -20.14 -2.07
CA HIS A 469 -42.47 -19.73 -1.08
C HIS A 469 -42.15 -18.25 -1.34
N GLY A 470 -42.60 -17.36 -0.47
CA GLY A 470 -42.37 -15.90 -0.58
C GLY A 470 -43.04 -15.11 0.54
N GLY A 471 -42.65 -13.83 0.69
CA GLY A 471 -43.30 -12.88 1.60
C GLY A 471 -42.46 -12.33 2.76
N ASP A 472 -41.15 -12.59 2.82
CA ASP A 472 -40.27 -12.15 3.93
C ASP A 472 -39.33 -10.97 3.58
N LEU A 473 -39.34 -10.44 2.34
CA LEU A 473 -38.41 -9.38 1.93
C LEU A 473 -39.03 -7.97 1.97
N ASP A 474 -38.44 -7.09 2.78
CA ASP A 474 -38.72 -5.64 2.79
C ASP A 474 -37.93 -4.98 1.63
N HIS A 475 -38.52 -4.94 0.43
CA HIS A 475 -37.80 -4.55 -0.80
C HIS A 475 -37.32 -3.08 -0.78
N LYS A 476 -36.01 -2.85 -0.92
CA LYS A 476 -35.45 -1.58 -1.45
C LYS A 476 -35.12 -1.76 -2.93
N GLY A 477 -36.09 -1.36 -3.75
CA GLY A 477 -36.18 -1.29 -5.23
C GLY A 477 -34.93 -1.48 -6.12
N ARG A 478 -35.21 -2.05 -7.31
CA ARG A 478 -34.37 -2.20 -8.51
C ARG A 478 -33.12 -1.32 -8.56
N VAL A 479 -31.95 -1.96 -8.59
CA VAL A 479 -30.64 -1.31 -8.74
C VAL A 479 -30.33 -1.10 -10.22
N ASP A 480 -30.35 0.16 -10.66
CA ASP A 480 -29.77 0.59 -11.94
C ASP A 480 -28.24 0.60 -11.79
N VAL A 481 -27.57 -0.34 -12.46
CA VAL A 481 -26.10 -0.51 -12.43
C VAL A 481 -25.35 0.66 -13.10
N SER A 482 -26.07 1.53 -13.82
CA SER A 482 -25.53 2.75 -14.45
C SER A 482 -25.80 4.04 -13.66
N GLY A 483 -26.55 3.94 -12.56
CA GLY A 483 -26.90 5.08 -11.70
C GLY A 483 -25.82 5.39 -10.66
N ASP A 484 -25.45 6.66 -10.55
CA ASP A 484 -24.56 7.18 -9.51
C ASP A 484 -25.14 6.92 -8.11
N MET A 485 -24.66 5.88 -7.44
CA MET A 485 -25.07 5.50 -6.08
C MET A 485 -24.47 6.41 -4.97
N THR A 486 -23.74 7.48 -5.32
CA THR A 486 -23.17 8.42 -4.33
C THR A 486 -24.12 9.55 -3.91
N SER A 487 -25.31 9.60 -4.51
CA SER A 487 -26.30 10.67 -4.30
C SER A 487 -27.45 10.27 -3.37
N HIS A 488 -27.16 9.77 -2.16
CA HIS A 488 -28.14 9.69 -1.06
C HIS A 488 -27.56 10.13 0.28
#